data_AF-A0AAI8TUN4-F1
#
_entry.id   AF-A0AAI8TUN4-F1
#
_cell.length_a   1.000
_cell.length_b   1.000
_cell.length_c   1.000
_cell.angle_alpha   90.00
_cell.angle_beta   90.00
_cell.angle_gamma   90.00
#
_symmetry.space_group_name_H-M   'P 1'
#
loop_
_entity.id
_entity.type
_entity.pdbx_description
1 polymer ?
#
loop_
_entity_poly.entity_id
_entity_poly.type
_entity_poly.pdbx_seq_one_letter_code
_entity_poly.pdbx_strand_id
1 'polypeptide(L)'
;MSKQSDAKKARRKKRQAAKDARWVPQEMVEQLADIPDSIVADLAEFDERITERGWTFDEDESDDDYAIWFYEPSGAEVSDGLPVTSLWLDAAEDGEIVRIVFVGSTERYEFTHDELVDHLDTIEAYRAGQPLPTF
;
A
#
# COMPACT_ATOMS: atom_id res chain seq x y z
N MET A 1 -10.92 -6.61 -29.57
CA MET A 1 -11.50 -6.38 -28.22
C MET A 1 -10.50 -5.52 -27.46
N SER A 2 -10.88 -4.29 -27.09
CA SER A 2 -9.95 -3.16 -26.83
C SER A 2 -9.62 -2.97 -25.34
N LYS A 3 -8.32 -2.93 -25.01
CA LYS A 3 -7.72 -2.66 -23.67
C LYS A 3 -8.20 -1.37 -23.00
N GLN A 4 -8.82 -0.45 -23.75
CA GLN A 4 -9.34 0.81 -23.21
C GLN A 4 -10.57 0.65 -22.32
N SER A 5 -11.31 -0.46 -22.43
CA SER A 5 -12.50 -0.71 -21.62
C SER A 5 -12.16 -1.13 -20.18
N ASP A 6 -11.05 -1.84 -19.99
CA ASP A 6 -10.63 -2.33 -18.66
C ASP A 6 -10.05 -1.20 -17.81
N ALA A 7 -9.25 -0.32 -18.40
CA ALA A 7 -8.74 0.88 -17.73
C ALA A 7 -9.85 1.84 -17.26
N LYS A 8 -10.98 1.88 -17.98
CA LYS A 8 -12.15 2.71 -17.62
C LYS A 8 -12.99 2.07 -16.52
N LYS A 9 -13.07 0.75 -16.48
CA LYS A 9 -13.70 -0.02 -15.40
C LYS A 9 -12.89 0.08 -14.11
N ALA A 10 -11.57 -0.07 -14.20
CA ALA A 10 -10.67 0.09 -13.06
C ALA A 10 -10.80 1.49 -12.43
N ARG A 11 -10.78 2.56 -13.22
CA ARG A 11 -11.00 3.94 -12.72
C ARG A 11 -12.38 4.16 -12.11
N ARG A 12 -13.43 3.52 -12.62
CA ARG A 12 -14.80 3.66 -12.07
C ARG A 12 -14.99 2.84 -10.79
N LYS A 13 -14.40 1.64 -10.71
CA LYS A 13 -14.37 0.82 -9.49
C LYS A 13 -13.56 1.53 -8.39
N LYS A 14 -12.39 2.08 -8.74
CA LYS A 14 -11.52 2.85 -7.82
C LYS A 14 -12.23 4.08 -7.22
N ARG A 15 -12.97 4.83 -8.03
CA ARG A 15 -13.78 5.97 -7.53
C ARG A 15 -14.96 5.55 -6.65
N GLN A 16 -15.40 4.29 -6.74
CA GLN A 16 -16.51 3.78 -5.95
C GLN A 16 -16.01 3.17 -4.63
N ALA A 17 -14.86 2.48 -4.67
CA ALA A 17 -14.13 1.97 -3.50
C ALA A 17 -13.61 3.08 -2.58
N ALA A 18 -13.21 4.23 -3.13
CA ALA A 18 -12.79 5.42 -2.35
C ALA A 18 -13.87 5.99 -1.39
N LYS A 19 -15.12 5.53 -1.48
CA LYS A 19 -16.16 5.88 -0.49
C LYS A 19 -16.32 4.89 0.65
N ASP A 20 -15.88 3.64 0.45
CA ASP A 20 -16.02 2.55 1.42
C ASP A 20 -14.70 2.24 2.16
N ALA A 21 -13.53 2.61 1.59
CA ALA A 21 -12.18 2.39 2.14
C ALA A 21 -11.82 3.24 3.39
N ARG A 22 -12.81 3.66 4.19
CA ARG A 22 -12.61 4.56 5.34
C ARG A 22 -12.18 3.80 6.62
N TRP A 23 -12.06 2.49 6.56
CA TRP A 23 -11.85 1.65 7.74
C TRP A 23 -11.14 0.38 7.30
N VAL A 24 -9.94 0.07 7.80
CA VAL A 24 -9.43 -1.31 7.73
C VAL A 24 -10.44 -2.19 8.46
N PRO A 25 -11.17 -3.08 7.75
CA PRO A 25 -12.24 -3.83 8.37
C PRO A 25 -11.70 -4.55 9.60
N GLN A 26 -12.36 -4.37 10.76
CA GLN A 26 -12.03 -5.13 11.96
C GLN A 26 -12.05 -6.65 11.66
N GLU A 27 -12.81 -7.07 10.64
CA GLU A 27 -12.82 -8.42 10.12
C GLU A 27 -11.47 -8.87 9.51
N MET A 28 -10.65 -8.01 8.89
CA MET A 28 -9.30 -8.38 8.48
C MET A 28 -8.35 -8.48 9.68
N VAL A 29 -8.50 -7.58 10.66
CA VAL A 29 -7.80 -7.65 11.94
C VAL A 29 -8.15 -8.94 12.72
N GLU A 30 -9.42 -9.36 12.67
CA GLU A 30 -9.90 -10.61 13.27
C GLU A 30 -9.60 -11.86 12.41
N GLN A 31 -9.31 -11.71 11.11
CA GLN A 31 -8.87 -12.81 10.23
C GLN A 31 -7.36 -13.05 10.32
N LEU A 32 -6.59 -12.03 10.72
CA LEU A 32 -5.19 -12.13 11.19
C LEU A 32 -5.09 -12.75 12.60
N ALA A 33 -6.14 -13.37 13.14
CA ALA A 33 -6.21 -13.85 14.53
C ALA A 33 -5.28 -15.01 14.92
N ASP A 34 -4.57 -15.63 13.96
CA ASP A 34 -3.47 -16.56 14.27
C ASP A 34 -2.15 -15.83 14.60
N ILE A 35 -2.13 -14.49 14.46
CA ILE A 35 -1.00 -13.62 14.75
C ILE A 35 -1.16 -13.04 16.16
N PRO A 36 -0.09 -12.90 16.96
CA PRO A 36 -0.17 -12.37 18.33
C PRO A 36 -0.89 -11.00 18.40
N ASP A 37 -1.76 -10.80 19.39
CA ASP A 37 -2.50 -9.54 19.64
C ASP A 37 -1.62 -8.27 19.60
N SER A 38 -0.33 -8.39 19.95
CA SER A 38 0.62 -7.28 19.89
C SER A 38 0.90 -6.82 18.46
N ILE A 39 1.04 -7.76 17.52
CA ILE A 39 1.28 -7.47 16.11
C ILE A 39 0.04 -6.86 15.45
N VAL A 40 -1.14 -7.34 15.84
CA VAL A 40 -2.42 -6.76 15.43
C VAL A 40 -2.54 -5.30 15.88
N ALA A 41 -2.12 -4.99 17.12
CA ALA A 41 -2.12 -3.63 17.62
C ALA A 41 -1.11 -2.74 16.88
N ASP A 42 0.09 -3.26 16.62
CA ASP A 42 1.14 -2.53 15.88
C ASP A 42 0.71 -2.24 14.43
N LEU A 43 0.06 -3.20 13.78
CA LEU A 43 -0.49 -3.04 12.42
C LEU A 43 -1.63 -2.03 12.38
N ALA A 44 -2.52 -2.04 13.38
CA ALA A 44 -3.62 -1.08 13.47
C ALA A 44 -3.12 0.35 13.74
N GLU A 45 -2.12 0.51 14.61
CA GLU A 45 -1.46 1.80 14.81
C GLU A 45 -0.76 2.27 13.53
N PHE A 46 -0.08 1.36 12.85
CA PHE A 46 0.58 1.65 11.58
C PHE A 46 -0.41 2.11 10.52
N ASP A 47 -1.51 1.37 10.32
CA ASP A 47 -2.56 1.72 9.37
C ASP A 47 -3.14 3.11 9.63
N GLU A 48 -3.48 3.42 10.89
CA GLU A 48 -4.00 4.74 11.27
C GLU A 48 -3.00 5.84 10.87
N ARG A 49 -1.70 5.63 11.15
CA ARG A 49 -0.65 6.60 10.83
C ARG A 49 -0.45 6.82 9.33
N ILE A 50 -0.45 5.77 8.51
CA ILE A 50 -0.26 5.94 7.06
C ILE A 50 -1.54 6.47 6.38
N THR A 51 -2.71 6.09 6.87
CA THR A 51 -4.00 6.56 6.35
C THR A 51 -4.18 8.06 6.61
N GLU A 52 -3.73 8.58 7.75
CA GLU A 52 -3.69 10.03 8.03
C GLU A 52 -2.85 10.82 7.01
N ARG A 53 -1.81 10.19 6.43
CA ARG A 53 -0.96 10.80 5.40
C ARG A 53 -1.51 10.66 3.98
N GLY A 54 -2.61 9.94 3.80
CA GLY A 54 -3.31 9.79 2.53
C GLY A 54 -2.99 8.51 1.76
N TRP A 55 -2.45 7.49 2.43
CA TRP A 55 -2.41 6.14 1.89
C TRP A 55 -3.80 5.51 1.93
N THR A 56 -4.06 4.58 1.02
CA THR A 56 -5.35 3.89 0.92
C THR A 56 -5.11 2.38 0.93
N PHE A 57 -5.81 1.68 1.81
CA PHE A 57 -5.78 0.23 1.88
C PHE A 57 -6.43 -0.39 0.63
N ASP A 58 -5.78 -1.41 0.08
CA ASP A 58 -6.23 -2.13 -1.12
C ASP A 58 -6.84 -3.48 -0.72
N GLU A 59 -8.11 -3.48 -0.34
CA GLU A 59 -8.85 -4.70 0.03
C GLU A 59 -8.97 -5.71 -1.13
N ASP A 60 -8.80 -5.25 -2.39
CA ASP A 60 -8.91 -6.14 -3.56
C ASP A 60 -7.63 -6.97 -3.75
N GLU A 61 -6.47 -6.43 -3.38
CA GLU A 61 -5.15 -7.09 -3.51
C GLU A 61 -4.59 -7.59 -2.17
N SER A 62 -5.14 -7.15 -1.05
CA SER A 62 -4.79 -7.66 0.29
C SER A 62 -5.47 -9.01 0.53
N ASP A 63 -4.73 -9.93 1.14
CA ASP A 63 -5.20 -11.25 1.53
C ASP A 63 -4.74 -11.60 2.95
N ASP A 64 -4.97 -12.85 3.37
CA ASP A 64 -4.65 -13.32 4.72
C ASP A 64 -3.13 -13.26 5.02
N ASP A 65 -2.29 -13.31 3.98
CA ASP A 65 -0.84 -13.31 4.09
C ASP A 65 -0.25 -11.91 3.87
N TYR A 66 -0.92 -11.04 3.11
CA TYR A 66 -0.40 -9.73 2.71
C TYR A 66 -1.41 -8.60 2.88
N ALA A 67 -1.00 -7.56 3.58
CA ALA A 67 -1.75 -6.31 3.67
C ALA A 67 -1.13 -5.27 2.72
N ILE A 68 -1.91 -4.68 1.81
CA ILE A 68 -1.42 -3.82 0.72
C ILE A 68 -2.08 -2.44 0.80
N TRP A 69 -1.28 -1.38 0.64
CA TRP A 69 -1.78 -0.01 0.48
C TRP A 69 -1.15 0.65 -0.74
N PHE A 70 -1.84 1.67 -1.27
CA PHE A 70 -1.32 2.50 -2.37
C PHE A 70 -1.44 3.99 -2.07
N TYR A 71 -0.48 4.76 -2.59
CA TYR A 71 -0.48 6.22 -2.48
C TYR A 71 -1.03 6.86 -3.74
N GLU A 72 -2.34 7.12 -3.78
CA GLU A 72 -3.04 7.67 -4.96
C GLU A 72 -2.38 8.92 -5.58
N PRO A 73 -1.82 9.88 -4.80
CA PRO A 73 -1.15 11.05 -5.36
C PRO A 73 0.11 10.76 -6.18
N SER A 74 0.71 9.58 -6.04
CA SER A 74 1.85 9.13 -6.88
C SER A 74 1.43 8.51 -8.22
N GLY A 75 0.12 8.33 -8.46
CA GLY A 75 -0.39 7.62 -9.63
C GLY A 75 0.09 8.20 -10.96
N ALA A 76 0.70 7.36 -11.80
CA ALA A 76 1.20 7.74 -13.12
C ALA A 76 0.98 6.63 -14.16
N GLU A 77 0.86 7.02 -15.42
CA GLU A 77 0.81 6.06 -16.53
C GLU A 77 2.24 5.68 -16.90
N VAL A 78 2.64 4.46 -16.55
CA VAL A 78 3.99 3.92 -16.76
C VAL A 78 3.95 2.76 -17.76
N SER A 79 5.04 2.60 -18.51
CA SER A 79 5.16 1.50 -19.48
C SER A 79 5.58 0.18 -18.84
N ASP A 80 6.24 0.26 -17.68
CA ASP A 80 6.77 -0.87 -16.92
C ASP A 80 6.68 -0.56 -15.41
N GLY A 81 6.55 -1.59 -14.58
CA GLY A 81 6.35 -1.47 -13.13
C GLY A 81 4.92 -1.12 -12.69
N LEU A 82 4.79 -0.68 -11.43
CA LEU A 82 3.48 -0.35 -10.85
C LEU A 82 3.00 1.06 -11.25
N PRO A 83 1.69 1.25 -11.51
CA PRO A 83 1.12 2.56 -11.88
C PRO A 83 0.97 3.52 -10.69
N VAL A 84 1.32 3.08 -9.49
CA VAL A 84 1.24 3.83 -8.24
C VAL A 84 2.32 3.31 -7.29
N THR A 85 2.74 4.14 -6.34
CA THR A 85 3.58 3.67 -5.24
C THR A 85 2.72 2.82 -4.30
N SER A 86 3.17 1.60 -4.05
CA SER A 86 2.48 0.62 -3.23
C SER A 86 3.36 0.18 -2.07
N LEU A 87 2.75 -0.05 -0.92
CA LEU A 87 3.38 -0.75 0.20
C LEU A 87 2.65 -2.06 0.42
N TRP A 88 3.39 -3.08 0.84
CA TRP A 88 2.82 -4.32 1.30
C TRP A 88 3.56 -4.82 2.54
N LEU A 89 2.79 -5.39 3.45
CA LEU A 89 3.22 -5.98 4.70
C LEU A 89 2.94 -7.47 4.63
N ASP A 90 3.90 -8.25 5.09
CA ASP A 90 3.81 -9.71 5.12
C ASP A 90 3.43 -10.15 6.53
N ALA A 91 2.21 -10.67 6.65
CA ALA A 91 1.66 -11.13 7.91
C ALA A 91 2.40 -12.36 8.45
N ALA A 92 3.02 -13.17 7.57
CA ALA A 92 3.81 -14.32 7.97
C ALA A 92 5.18 -13.94 8.56
N GLU A 93 5.66 -12.72 8.29
CA GLU A 93 6.87 -12.13 8.89
C GLU A 93 6.54 -11.21 10.08
N ASP A 94 5.47 -11.55 10.83
CA ASP A 94 4.95 -10.77 11.95
C ASP A 94 4.63 -9.30 11.57
N GLY A 95 4.45 -9.00 10.28
CA GLY A 95 4.33 -7.64 9.79
C GLY A 95 5.55 -6.76 10.07
N GLU A 96 6.68 -7.30 10.53
CA GLU A 96 7.82 -6.47 10.99
C GLU A 96 8.46 -5.65 9.86
N ILE A 97 8.36 -6.18 8.62
CA ILE A 97 8.99 -5.63 7.43
C ILE A 97 7.92 -5.08 6.49
N VAL A 98 7.95 -3.77 6.30
CA VAL A 98 7.18 -3.05 5.28
C VAL A 98 7.99 -3.03 3.99
N ARG A 99 7.40 -3.52 2.91
CA ARG A 99 8.02 -3.50 1.59
C ARG A 99 7.35 -2.45 0.72
N ILE A 100 8.14 -1.69 -0.03
CA ILE A 100 7.66 -0.60 -0.88
C ILE A 100 8.11 -0.81 -2.32
N VAL A 101 7.20 -0.56 -3.25
CA VAL A 101 7.51 -0.42 -4.67
C VAL A 101 7.06 0.94 -5.17
N PHE A 102 8.02 1.67 -5.73
CA PHE A 102 7.80 2.98 -6.30
C PHE A 102 7.07 2.93 -7.65
N VAL A 103 6.27 3.95 -7.93
CA VAL A 103 5.60 4.09 -9.22
C VAL A 103 6.61 4.04 -10.39
N GLY A 104 6.33 3.21 -11.39
CA GLY A 104 7.20 3.00 -12.54
C GLY A 104 8.47 2.21 -12.25
N SER A 105 8.57 1.58 -11.08
CA SER A 105 9.68 0.71 -10.69
C SER A 105 9.21 -0.72 -10.46
N THR A 106 10.17 -1.65 -10.54
CA THR A 106 10.04 -3.05 -10.11
C THR A 106 10.94 -3.36 -8.92
N GLU A 107 11.73 -2.38 -8.48
CA GLU A 107 12.58 -2.50 -7.30
C GLU A 107 11.73 -2.46 -6.04
N ARG A 108 12.07 -3.37 -5.11
CA ARG A 108 11.45 -3.50 -3.80
C ARG A 108 12.42 -2.97 -2.76
N TYR A 109 11.93 -2.08 -1.91
CA TYR A 109 12.64 -1.58 -0.75
C TYR A 109 11.99 -2.20 0.49
N GLU A 110 12.79 -2.59 1.46
CA GLU A 110 12.32 -3.21 2.70
C GLU A 110 12.72 -2.31 3.86
N PHE A 111 11.78 -2.01 4.73
CA PHE A 111 11.97 -1.14 5.89
C PHE A 111 11.27 -1.74 7.10
N THR A 112 11.81 -1.48 8.28
CA THR A 112 11.04 -1.62 9.51
C THR A 112 9.98 -0.51 9.63
N HIS A 113 8.99 -0.68 10.50
CA HIS A 113 7.97 0.37 10.75
C HIS A 113 8.58 1.73 11.12
N ASP A 114 9.59 1.73 11.99
CA ASP A 114 10.27 2.95 12.44
C ASP A 114 11.05 3.62 11.29
N GLU A 115 11.83 2.83 10.53
CA GLU A 115 12.57 3.34 9.38
C GLU A 115 11.64 3.86 8.28
N LEU A 116 10.51 3.19 8.05
CA LEU A 116 9.52 3.64 7.09
C LEU A 116 9.05 5.04 7.45
N VAL A 117 8.64 5.25 8.70
CA VAL A 117 8.12 6.53 9.17
C VAL A 117 9.12 7.66 8.92
N ASP A 118 10.39 7.41 9.20
CA ASP A 118 11.48 8.38 8.98
C ASP A 118 11.69 8.69 7.49
N HIS A 119 11.34 7.75 6.62
CA HIS A 119 11.50 7.86 5.16
C HIS A 119 10.21 8.22 4.41
N LEU A 120 9.05 8.21 5.05
CA LEU A 120 7.73 8.42 4.42
C LEU A 120 7.68 9.70 3.60
N ASP A 121 8.23 10.81 4.10
CA ASP A 121 8.25 12.07 3.35
C ASP A 121 9.00 11.96 2.02
N THR A 122 10.09 11.19 1.99
CA THR A 122 10.86 10.95 0.77
C THR A 122 10.09 10.04 -0.18
N ILE A 123 9.44 9.01 0.37
CA ILE A 123 8.64 8.05 -0.39
C ILE A 123 7.44 8.75 -1.04
N GLU A 124 6.70 9.54 -0.25
CA GLU A 124 5.52 10.29 -0.67
C GLU A 124 5.85 11.44 -1.63
N ALA A 125 7.09 11.95 -1.62
CA ALA A 125 7.54 12.96 -2.57
C ALA A 125 7.92 12.39 -3.95
N TYR A 126 8.26 11.10 -4.03
CA TYR A 126 8.71 10.48 -5.28
C TYR A 126 7.61 10.48 -6.35
N ARG A 127 7.96 10.82 -7.60
CA ARG A 127 7.07 10.75 -8.75
C ARG A 127 7.74 10.03 -9.92
N ALA A 128 6.93 9.37 -10.75
CA ALA A 128 7.41 8.60 -11.90
C ALA A 128 8.31 9.45 -12.82
N GLY A 129 9.47 8.88 -13.19
CA GLY A 129 10.47 9.55 -14.01
C GLY A 129 11.53 10.33 -13.23
N GLN A 130 11.42 10.42 -11.90
CA GLN A 130 12.52 10.82 -11.03
C GLN A 130 13.49 9.65 -10.80
N PRO A 131 14.77 9.94 -10.48
CA PRO A 131 15.66 8.88 -10.00
C PRO A 131 15.11 8.27 -8.72
N LEU A 132 15.28 6.96 -8.55
CA LEU A 132 14.87 6.28 -7.32
C LEU A 132 15.64 6.84 -6.12
N PRO A 133 14.97 7.09 -4.99
CA PRO A 133 15.64 7.53 -3.77
C PRO A 133 16.60 6.46 -3.26
N THR A 134 17.63 6.88 -2.54
CA THR A 134 18.57 5.98 -1.85
C THR A 134 18.42 6.21 -0.35
N PHE A 135 18.31 5.11 0.41
CA PHE A 135 18.12 5.08 1.85
C PHE A 135 19.33 4.42 2.51
#